data_AF-A0A2M8NXV7-F1
#
_entry.id   AF-A0A2M8NXV7-F1
#
_cell.length_a   1.000
_cell.length_b   1.000
_cell.length_c   1.000
_cell.angle_alpha   90.00
_cell.angle_beta   90.00
_cell.angle_gamma   90.00
#
_symmetry.space_group_name_H-M   'P 1'
#
loop_
_entity.id
_entity.type
_entity.pdbx_description
1 polymer ?
#
loop_
_entity_poly.entity_id
_entity_poly.type
_entity_poly.pdbx_seq_one_letter_code
_entity_poly.pdbx_strand_id
1 'polypeptide(L)'
;MLFMMILVGCASDSNITPIATLPLSPVIPTDTPPPTDTPTIQPRLSPADLVSPTPSDTSAQILNFVRDDMRSRLADGDIIEDIVIVPMRWEESPTLGCDPSPSGNIRRTDGFWVLVTAGEQVYDYHTNTGQLLVLCAIYPTTNLPVDVRLLIDPLAVELVALAQRRLATQFDIIERRVRPVEITPYTWSDTSLGCPAPRQTYVKQTIDGFRLVLQVGEVLYAFHTDSERIVPCPLGQEVLPTTIQVEATPIDG
;
A
#
# COMPACT_ATOMS: atom_id res chain seq x y z
N MET A 1 75.27 1.49 26.16
CA MET A 1 74.12 0.61 26.46
C MET A 1 73.72 -0.06 25.15
N LEU A 2 74.00 -1.36 25.05
CA LEU A 2 73.89 -2.19 23.84
C LEU A 2 72.64 -3.06 24.02
N PHE A 3 71.68 -2.99 23.10
CA PHE A 3 70.51 -3.89 23.10
C PHE A 3 70.64 -4.84 21.90
N MET A 4 70.80 -6.12 22.23
CA MET A 4 71.07 -7.23 21.32
C MET A 4 69.78 -8.03 21.11
N MET A 5 69.39 -8.21 19.85
CA MET A 5 68.35 -9.15 19.41
C MET A 5 68.80 -10.60 19.66
N ILE A 6 67.90 -11.44 20.17
CA ILE A 6 68.00 -12.91 20.05
C ILE A 6 66.60 -13.47 19.70
N LEU A 7 66.54 -14.19 18.57
CA LEU A 7 65.45 -15.07 18.15
C LEU A 7 65.57 -16.42 18.89
N VAL A 8 64.45 -16.96 19.35
CA VAL A 8 64.31 -18.38 19.72
C VAL A 8 62.97 -18.89 19.18
N GLY A 9 63.02 -19.96 18.40
CA GLY A 9 61.87 -20.82 18.12
C GLY A 9 61.98 -22.14 18.88
N CYS A 10 60.84 -22.80 19.12
CA CYS A 10 60.56 -24.21 18.77
C CYS A 10 59.39 -24.80 19.56
N ALA A 11 58.79 -25.80 18.92
CA ALA A 11 58.07 -26.96 19.43
C ALA A 11 56.57 -26.80 19.77
N SER A 12 55.77 -27.36 18.86
CA SER A 12 54.35 -27.71 19.03
C SER A 12 54.26 -29.06 19.74
N ASP A 13 53.59 -29.12 20.89
CA ASP A 13 53.14 -30.38 21.51
C ASP A 13 51.61 -30.45 21.51
N SER A 14 51.10 -31.33 20.67
CA SER A 14 49.68 -31.64 20.53
C SER A 14 49.27 -32.66 21.59
N ASN A 15 48.69 -32.20 22.70
CA ASN A 15 48.06 -33.08 23.68
C ASN A 15 46.68 -33.54 23.16
N ILE A 16 46.62 -34.78 22.68
CA ILE A 16 45.38 -35.47 22.31
C ILE A 16 44.79 -36.10 23.58
N THR A 17 43.70 -35.53 24.09
CA THR A 17 42.87 -36.16 25.13
C THR A 17 42.10 -37.36 24.56
N PRO A 18 42.07 -38.52 25.23
CA PRO A 18 41.26 -39.66 24.79
C PRO A 18 39.77 -39.36 24.97
N ILE A 19 38.99 -39.56 23.92
CA ILE A 19 37.53 -39.44 23.90
C ILE A 19 36.93 -40.70 24.54
N ALA A 20 36.00 -40.52 25.47
CA ALA A 20 35.25 -41.62 26.09
C ALA A 20 34.31 -42.29 25.08
N THR A 21 34.41 -43.62 24.95
CA THR A 21 33.53 -44.43 24.11
C THR A 21 32.15 -44.57 24.77
N LEU A 22 31.12 -43.98 24.16
CA LEU A 22 29.72 -44.17 24.56
C LEU A 22 29.21 -45.56 24.10
N PRO A 23 28.41 -46.27 24.92
CA PRO A 23 27.79 -47.51 24.49
C PRO A 23 26.72 -47.26 23.41
N LEU A 24 26.62 -48.20 22.46
CA LEU A 24 25.59 -48.22 21.42
C LEU A 24 24.19 -48.34 22.05
N SER A 25 23.30 -47.41 21.71
CA SER A 25 21.88 -47.47 22.08
C SER A 25 21.17 -48.61 21.34
N PRO A 26 20.21 -49.30 21.97
CA PRO A 26 19.42 -50.33 21.29
C PRO A 26 18.55 -49.73 20.19
N VAL A 27 18.40 -50.47 19.09
CA VAL A 27 17.54 -50.09 17.96
C VAL A 27 16.08 -50.07 18.42
N ILE A 28 15.45 -48.91 18.32
CA ILE A 28 14.01 -48.72 18.53
C ILE A 28 13.28 -49.33 17.32
N PRO A 29 12.22 -50.15 17.51
CA PRO A 29 11.43 -50.64 16.39
C PRO A 29 10.75 -49.47 15.66
N THR A 30 10.88 -49.44 14.34
CA THR A 30 10.24 -48.46 13.46
C THR A 30 8.72 -48.60 13.56
N ASP A 31 8.06 -47.64 14.20
CA ASP A 31 6.61 -47.47 14.07
C ASP A 31 6.30 -47.13 12.60
N THR A 32 5.52 -48.00 11.97
CA THR A 32 4.98 -47.76 10.63
C THR A 32 3.97 -46.62 10.74
N PRO A 33 4.14 -45.50 10.00
CA PRO A 33 3.16 -44.43 10.03
C PRO A 33 1.81 -44.95 9.50
N PRO A 34 0.68 -44.54 10.09
CA PRO A 34 -0.64 -44.85 9.56
C PRO A 34 -0.79 -44.29 8.13
N PRO A 35 -1.68 -44.86 7.29
CA PRO A 35 -1.88 -44.39 5.93
C PRO A 35 -2.24 -42.91 5.93
N THR A 36 -1.46 -42.12 5.16
CA THR A 36 -1.70 -40.70 4.92
C THR A 36 -3.10 -40.49 4.36
N ASP A 37 -3.92 -39.69 5.04
CA ASP A 37 -5.19 -39.21 4.51
C ASP A 37 -4.92 -38.50 3.18
N THR A 38 -5.44 -39.07 2.09
CA THR A 38 -5.48 -38.44 0.78
C THR A 38 -6.11 -37.06 0.94
N PRO A 39 -5.45 -35.96 0.52
CA PRO A 39 -6.06 -34.64 0.60
C PRO A 39 -7.36 -34.64 -0.19
N THR A 40 -8.47 -34.51 0.53
CA THR A 40 -9.78 -34.32 -0.08
C THR A 40 -9.71 -33.02 -0.87
N ILE A 41 -9.76 -33.11 -2.20
CA ILE A 41 -9.91 -31.95 -3.07
C ILE A 41 -11.17 -31.22 -2.60
N GLN A 42 -11.00 -30.05 -1.98
CA GLN A 42 -12.13 -29.19 -1.66
C GLN A 42 -12.90 -28.90 -2.96
N PRO A 43 -14.24 -28.91 -2.93
CA PRO A 43 -15.03 -28.54 -4.11
C PRO A 43 -14.55 -27.19 -4.64
N ARG A 44 -14.34 -27.10 -5.96
CA ARG A 44 -14.19 -25.79 -6.63
C ARG A 44 -15.40 -24.95 -6.25
N LEU A 45 -15.14 -23.72 -5.79
CA LEU A 45 -16.14 -22.68 -5.60
C LEU A 45 -17.09 -22.66 -6.82
N SER A 46 -18.38 -22.71 -6.55
CA SER A 46 -19.39 -22.70 -7.60
C SER A 46 -19.56 -21.25 -8.09
N PRO A 47 -19.90 -21.00 -9.36
CA PRO A 47 -20.22 -19.65 -9.83
C PRO A 47 -21.33 -18.94 -9.03
N ALA A 48 -22.08 -19.67 -8.20
CA ALA A 48 -23.06 -19.15 -7.26
C ALA A 48 -22.45 -18.43 -6.04
N ASP A 49 -21.15 -18.58 -5.77
CA ASP A 49 -20.44 -17.85 -4.72
C ASP A 49 -20.04 -16.41 -5.14
N LEU A 50 -20.36 -16.02 -6.39
CA LEU A 50 -20.21 -14.66 -6.90
C LEU A 50 -21.44 -13.77 -6.65
N VAL A 51 -22.37 -14.21 -5.80
CA VAL A 51 -23.44 -13.32 -5.33
C VAL A 51 -22.80 -12.23 -4.49
N SER A 52 -22.78 -11.01 -5.00
CA SER A 52 -22.38 -9.83 -4.22
C SER A 52 -23.13 -9.85 -2.89
N PRO A 53 -22.44 -9.74 -1.73
CA PRO A 53 -23.12 -9.78 -0.44
C PRO A 53 -24.17 -8.67 -0.39
N THR A 54 -25.41 -9.03 -0.05
CA THR A 54 -26.45 -8.04 0.23
C THR A 54 -25.91 -7.10 1.32
N PRO A 55 -25.92 -5.77 1.11
CA PRO A 55 -25.42 -4.84 2.11
C PRO A 55 -26.16 -5.09 3.44
N SER A 56 -25.40 -5.08 4.55
CA SER A 56 -26.01 -5.13 5.88
C SER A 56 -27.04 -4.00 6.03
N ASP A 57 -28.03 -4.17 6.93
CA ASP A 57 -29.01 -3.11 7.22
C ASP A 57 -28.34 -1.77 7.55
N THR A 58 -27.16 -1.81 8.17
CA THR A 58 -26.34 -0.63 8.47
C THR A 58 -25.74 -0.01 7.21
N SER A 59 -25.16 -0.80 6.31
CA SER A 59 -24.59 -0.31 5.04
C SER A 59 -25.66 0.32 4.14
N ALA A 60 -26.86 -0.26 4.09
CA ALA A 60 -27.98 0.28 3.33
C ALA A 60 -28.43 1.65 3.88
N GLN A 61 -28.46 1.81 5.21
CA GLN A 61 -28.77 3.10 5.85
C GLN A 61 -27.71 4.16 5.55
N ILE A 62 -26.42 3.81 5.65
CA ILE A 62 -25.31 4.71 5.31
C ILE A 62 -25.41 5.18 3.87
N LEU A 63 -25.67 4.27 2.93
CA LEU A 63 -25.86 4.62 1.52
C LEU A 63 -26.97 5.64 1.32
N ASN A 64 -28.07 5.53 2.06
CA ASN A 64 -29.18 6.49 1.97
C ASN A 64 -28.77 7.86 2.52
N PHE A 65 -28.17 7.92 3.71
CA PHE A 65 -27.70 9.19 4.29
C PHE A 65 -26.70 9.91 3.40
N VAL A 66 -25.73 9.17 2.86
CA VAL A 66 -24.71 9.72 1.96
C VAL A 66 -25.34 10.22 0.67
N ARG A 67 -26.25 9.46 0.05
CA ARG A 67 -26.94 9.91 -1.17
C ARG A 67 -27.79 11.15 -0.92
N ASP A 68 -28.48 11.21 0.21
CA ASP A 68 -29.32 12.35 0.57
C ASP A 68 -28.47 13.62 0.75
N ASP A 69 -27.32 13.51 1.43
CA ASP A 69 -26.38 14.62 1.60
C ASP A 69 -25.74 15.03 0.26
N MET A 70 -25.28 14.07 -0.54
CA MET A 70 -24.67 14.32 -1.86
C MET A 70 -25.62 15.02 -2.84
N ARG A 71 -26.93 14.74 -2.82
CA ARG A 71 -27.91 15.46 -3.66
C ARG A 71 -27.87 16.97 -3.47
N SER A 72 -27.45 17.45 -2.29
CA SER A 72 -27.35 18.89 -2.00
C SER A 72 -25.98 19.50 -2.34
N ARG A 73 -24.96 18.66 -2.61
CA ARG A 73 -23.56 19.09 -2.80
C ARG A 73 -23.10 19.07 -4.24
N LEU A 74 -23.59 18.11 -5.02
CA LEU A 74 -23.13 17.92 -6.39
C LEU A 74 -23.43 19.15 -7.24
N ALA A 75 -22.46 19.54 -8.07
CA ALA A 75 -22.67 20.55 -9.09
C ALA A 75 -23.65 20.03 -10.16
N ASP A 76 -24.22 20.95 -10.93
CA ASP A 76 -25.13 20.59 -12.02
C ASP A 76 -24.43 19.67 -13.03
N GLY A 77 -24.92 18.43 -13.14
CA GLY A 77 -24.40 17.44 -14.08
C GLY A 77 -23.46 16.41 -13.47
N ASP A 78 -22.92 16.65 -12.27
CA ASP A 78 -22.14 15.64 -11.56
C ASP A 78 -23.06 14.53 -11.04
N ILE A 79 -22.58 13.29 -11.12
CA ILE A 79 -23.24 12.11 -10.57
C ILE A 79 -22.30 11.38 -9.63
N ILE A 80 -22.87 10.62 -8.70
CA ILE A 80 -22.08 9.68 -7.90
C ILE A 80 -21.63 8.54 -8.83
N GLU A 81 -20.32 8.42 -9.01
CA GLU A 81 -19.68 7.39 -9.84
C GLU A 81 -19.44 6.12 -9.03
N ASP A 82 -18.95 6.26 -7.80
CA ASP A 82 -18.68 5.13 -6.91
C ASP A 82 -18.85 5.52 -5.43
N ILE A 83 -19.15 4.51 -4.60
CA ILE A 83 -19.19 4.63 -3.13
C ILE A 83 -18.45 3.44 -2.51
N VAL A 84 -17.31 3.71 -1.89
CA VAL A 84 -16.55 2.73 -1.11
C VAL A 84 -16.92 2.86 0.36
N ILE A 85 -17.24 1.75 1.02
CA ILE A 85 -17.58 1.69 2.45
C ILE A 85 -16.68 0.66 3.13
N VAL A 86 -15.88 1.10 4.10
CA VAL A 86 -14.95 0.24 4.83
C VAL A 86 -15.21 0.34 6.33
N PRO A 87 -15.32 -0.78 7.08
CA PRO A 87 -15.44 -0.72 8.53
C PRO A 87 -14.17 -0.12 9.14
N MET A 88 -14.34 0.84 10.04
CA MET A 88 -13.25 1.57 10.65
C MET A 88 -13.53 1.82 12.13
N ARG A 89 -12.45 1.99 12.90
CA ARG A 89 -12.52 2.38 14.30
C ARG A 89 -11.85 3.74 14.46
N TRP A 90 -12.66 4.74 14.73
CA TRP A 90 -12.22 6.12 14.85
C TRP A 90 -11.68 6.40 16.24
N GLU A 91 -10.66 7.24 16.28
CA GLU A 91 -10.28 7.95 17.49
C GLU A 91 -11.10 9.24 17.55
N GLU A 92 -11.47 9.63 18.77
CA GLU A 92 -12.24 10.85 19.05
C GLU A 92 -13.71 10.81 18.61
N SER A 93 -14.58 11.31 19.49
CA SER A 93 -16.02 11.46 19.25
C SER A 93 -16.43 12.80 19.84
N PRO A 94 -17.18 13.66 19.12
CA PRO A 94 -17.96 13.35 17.91
C PRO A 94 -17.25 13.62 16.58
N THR A 95 -15.99 14.07 16.57
CA THR A 95 -15.26 14.41 15.34
C THR A 95 -14.92 13.19 14.49
N LEU A 96 -14.92 11.99 15.07
CA LEU A 96 -14.57 10.73 14.39
C LEU A 96 -13.21 10.81 13.69
N GLY A 97 -12.27 11.58 14.26
CA GLY A 97 -10.94 11.79 13.69
C GLY A 97 -10.86 12.84 12.57
N CYS A 98 -11.95 13.55 12.22
CA CYS A 98 -11.88 14.65 11.24
C CYS A 98 -11.20 15.92 11.79
N ASP A 99 -11.02 16.04 13.12
CA ASP A 99 -10.31 17.18 13.75
C ASP A 99 -8.92 16.70 14.20
N PRO A 100 -7.82 17.30 13.70
CA PRO A 100 -6.47 16.93 14.13
C PRO A 100 -6.10 17.47 15.52
N SER A 101 -6.97 18.27 16.16
CA SER A 101 -6.71 18.84 17.47
C SER A 101 -6.77 17.75 18.55
N PRO A 102 -5.67 17.46 19.26
CA PRO A 102 -5.62 16.37 20.21
C PRO A 102 -6.59 16.66 21.36
N SER A 103 -7.72 15.95 21.36
CA SER A 103 -8.61 15.96 22.52
C SER A 103 -8.02 15.00 23.56
N GLY A 104 -7.86 15.45 24.81
CA GLY A 104 -7.30 14.63 25.90
C GLY A 104 -8.14 13.39 26.27
N ASN A 105 -9.26 13.14 25.56
CA ASN A 105 -10.17 12.02 25.77
C ASN A 105 -10.21 11.14 24.52
N ILE A 106 -9.28 10.18 24.43
CA ILE A 106 -9.25 9.20 23.33
C ILE A 106 -10.39 8.19 23.55
N ARG A 107 -11.55 8.44 22.96
CA ARG A 107 -12.67 7.50 22.90
C ARG A 107 -12.71 6.86 21.52
N ARG A 108 -12.58 5.53 21.48
CA ARG A 108 -12.67 4.78 20.23
C ARG A 108 -14.12 4.47 19.89
N THR A 109 -14.50 4.73 18.64
CA THR A 109 -15.87 4.56 18.15
C THR A 109 -15.85 3.69 16.89
N ASP A 110 -16.61 2.60 16.89
CA ASP A 110 -16.78 1.78 15.69
C ASP A 110 -17.68 2.49 14.68
N GLY A 111 -17.40 2.30 13.40
CA GLY A 111 -18.17 2.88 12.32
C GLY A 111 -17.59 2.56 10.95
N PHE A 112 -17.73 3.47 9.99
CA PHE A 112 -17.30 3.24 8.62
C PHE A 112 -16.63 4.47 8.02
N TRP A 113 -15.59 4.22 7.23
CA TRP A 113 -15.01 5.17 6.28
C TRP A 113 -15.75 5.05 4.97
N VAL A 114 -16.35 6.15 4.52
CA VAL A 114 -17.13 6.19 3.29
C VAL A 114 -16.49 7.21 2.34
N LEU A 115 -16.07 6.72 1.18
CA LEU A 115 -15.48 7.53 0.13
C LEU A 115 -16.46 7.57 -1.04
N VAL A 116 -16.82 8.77 -1.48
CA VAL A 116 -17.74 8.97 -2.61
C VAL A 116 -17.00 9.64 -3.74
N THR A 117 -16.89 8.98 -4.88
CA THR A 117 -16.33 9.57 -6.10
C THR A 117 -17.45 10.19 -6.91
N ALA A 118 -17.30 11.48 -7.25
CA ALA A 118 -18.22 12.19 -8.14
C ALA A 118 -17.44 13.24 -8.93
N GLY A 119 -17.40 13.08 -10.25
CA GLY A 119 -16.57 13.92 -11.12
C GLY A 119 -15.09 13.85 -10.73
N GLU A 120 -14.43 15.01 -10.66
CA GLU A 120 -13.02 15.11 -10.28
C GLU A 120 -12.79 15.18 -8.77
N GLN A 121 -13.77 14.78 -7.96
CA GLN A 121 -13.73 14.89 -6.50
C GLN A 121 -14.00 13.56 -5.80
N VAL A 122 -13.34 13.38 -4.66
CA VAL A 122 -13.61 12.32 -3.70
C VAL A 122 -14.00 12.98 -2.38
N TYR A 123 -15.21 12.66 -1.92
CA TYR A 123 -15.76 13.12 -0.65
C TYR A 123 -15.46 12.08 0.43
N ASP A 124 -14.79 12.51 1.48
CA ASP A 124 -14.34 11.68 2.59
C ASP A 124 -15.27 11.85 3.79
N TYR A 125 -16.08 10.83 4.04
CA TYR A 125 -17.00 10.79 5.17
C TYR A 125 -16.56 9.77 6.22
N HIS A 126 -16.59 10.17 7.48
CA HIS A 126 -16.49 9.28 8.62
C HIS A 126 -17.86 9.11 9.27
N THR A 127 -18.18 7.87 9.64
CA THR A 127 -19.47 7.53 10.28
C THR A 127 -19.26 6.75 11.57
N ASN A 128 -20.25 6.77 12.46
CA ASN A 128 -20.37 5.78 13.53
C ASN A 128 -21.45 4.74 13.19
N THR A 129 -21.58 3.68 14.00
CA THR A 129 -22.64 2.66 13.83
C THR A 129 -24.06 3.14 14.12
N GLY A 130 -24.22 4.38 14.61
CA GLY A 130 -25.52 5.03 14.78
C GLY A 130 -25.98 5.67 13.48
N GLN A 131 -25.94 7.00 13.44
CA GLN A 131 -26.38 7.81 12.30
C GLN A 131 -25.53 9.09 12.12
N LEU A 132 -24.41 9.20 12.83
CA LEU A 132 -23.53 10.35 12.67
C LEU A 132 -22.76 10.18 11.35
N LEU A 133 -22.93 11.12 10.44
CA LEU A 133 -22.20 11.26 9.18
C LEU A 133 -21.43 12.58 9.21
N VAL A 134 -20.11 12.51 9.11
CA VAL A 134 -19.23 13.70 9.14
C VAL A 134 -18.45 13.73 7.84
N LEU A 135 -18.61 14.80 7.04
CA LEU A 135 -17.74 15.07 5.90
C LEU A 135 -16.42 15.65 6.44
N CYS A 136 -15.35 14.86 6.43
CA CYS A 136 -14.04 15.30 6.89
C CYS A 136 -13.34 16.18 5.85
N ALA A 137 -13.38 15.78 4.58
CA ALA A 137 -12.65 16.44 3.51
C ALA A 137 -13.26 16.18 2.13
N ILE A 138 -12.86 17.02 1.17
CA ILE A 138 -13.09 16.82 -0.25
C ILE A 138 -11.74 16.93 -0.93
N TYR A 139 -11.33 15.88 -1.64
CA TYR A 139 -10.05 15.83 -2.32
C TYR A 139 -10.25 15.80 -3.84
N PRO A 140 -9.43 16.51 -4.63
CA PRO A 140 -9.42 16.30 -6.07
C PRO A 140 -8.85 14.90 -6.39
N THR A 141 -9.41 14.21 -7.38
CA THR A 141 -8.96 12.85 -7.78
C THR A 141 -7.48 12.79 -8.19
N THR A 142 -6.93 13.92 -8.62
CA THR A 142 -5.52 14.09 -9.00
C THR A 142 -4.56 14.17 -7.81
N ASN A 143 -5.04 14.50 -6.61
CA ASN A 143 -4.22 14.63 -5.40
C ASN A 143 -4.97 14.07 -4.19
N LEU A 144 -4.93 12.74 -4.06
CA LEU A 144 -5.56 12.01 -2.96
C LEU A 144 -4.51 11.62 -1.91
N PRO A 145 -4.89 11.62 -0.62
CA PRO A 145 -4.14 10.90 0.40
C PRO A 145 -3.90 9.43 -0.01
N VAL A 146 -2.74 8.88 0.40
CA VAL A 146 -2.31 7.53 0.00
C VAL A 146 -3.33 6.47 0.38
N ASP A 147 -3.85 6.53 1.60
CA ASP A 147 -4.87 5.63 2.12
C ASP A 147 -6.19 5.75 1.35
N VAL A 148 -6.65 6.97 1.06
CA VAL A 148 -7.82 7.21 0.20
C VAL A 148 -7.62 6.61 -1.18
N ARG A 149 -6.46 6.85 -1.82
CA ARG A 149 -6.15 6.28 -3.15
C ARG A 149 -6.16 4.76 -3.14
N LEU A 150 -5.55 4.13 -2.14
CA LEU A 150 -5.51 2.68 -2.01
C LEU A 150 -6.89 2.05 -1.75
N LEU A 151 -7.85 2.81 -1.25
CA LEU A 151 -9.21 2.32 -1.04
C LEU A 151 -10.09 2.40 -2.30
N ILE A 152 -9.90 3.41 -3.14
CA ILE A 152 -10.76 3.63 -4.32
C ILE A 152 -10.17 3.07 -5.63
N ASP A 153 -8.88 2.77 -5.66
CA ASP A 153 -8.18 2.34 -6.87
C ASP A 153 -7.48 0.98 -6.66
N PRO A 154 -8.14 -0.13 -7.05
CA PRO A 154 -7.56 -1.47 -6.93
C PRO A 154 -6.26 -1.63 -7.75
N LEU A 155 -6.13 -0.94 -8.88
CA LEU A 155 -4.91 -1.01 -9.69
C LEU A 155 -3.73 -0.37 -8.96
N ALA A 156 -3.95 0.76 -8.29
CA ALA A 156 -2.94 1.37 -7.44
C ALA A 156 -2.47 0.43 -6.31
N VAL A 157 -3.38 -0.34 -5.70
CA VAL A 157 -3.04 -1.35 -4.68
C VAL A 157 -2.07 -2.40 -5.22
N GLU A 158 -2.37 -2.96 -6.40
CA GLU A 158 -1.53 -3.98 -7.02
C GLU A 158 -0.13 -3.47 -7.37
N LEU A 159 -0.04 -2.27 -7.93
CA LEU A 159 1.22 -1.65 -8.33
C LEU A 159 2.06 -1.22 -7.13
N VAL A 160 1.45 -0.71 -6.07
CA VAL A 160 2.13 -0.43 -4.79
C VAL A 160 2.66 -1.72 -4.18
N ALA A 161 1.87 -2.81 -4.16
CA ALA A 161 2.33 -4.10 -3.66
C ALA A 161 3.50 -4.66 -4.49
N LEU A 162 3.52 -4.43 -5.80
CA LEU A 162 4.67 -4.78 -6.65
C LEU A 162 5.93 -3.97 -6.28
N ALA A 163 5.78 -2.67 -6.04
CA ALA A 163 6.89 -1.80 -5.64
C ALA A 163 7.42 -2.14 -4.23
N GLN A 164 6.52 -2.41 -3.29
CA GLN A 164 6.87 -2.86 -1.94
C GLN A 164 7.66 -4.16 -1.98
N ARG A 165 7.18 -5.19 -2.70
CA ARG A 165 7.92 -6.46 -2.87
C ARG A 165 9.30 -6.27 -3.45
N ARG A 166 9.43 -5.41 -4.47
CA ARG A 166 10.72 -5.14 -5.10
C ARG A 166 11.72 -4.53 -4.12
N LEU A 167 11.33 -3.48 -3.38
CA LEU A 167 12.21 -2.86 -2.38
C LEU A 167 12.49 -3.78 -1.19
N ALA A 168 11.48 -4.51 -0.73
CA ALA A 168 11.60 -5.50 0.34
C ALA A 168 12.65 -6.57 -0.02
N THR A 169 12.58 -7.12 -1.23
CA THR A 169 13.55 -8.09 -1.74
C THR A 169 14.94 -7.47 -1.90
N GLN A 170 15.02 -6.26 -2.44
CA GLN A 170 16.29 -5.57 -2.67
C GLN A 170 17.07 -5.30 -1.37
N PHE A 171 16.37 -4.99 -0.28
CA PHE A 171 16.97 -4.63 1.00
C PHE A 171 16.91 -5.73 2.07
N ASP A 172 16.40 -6.91 1.74
CA ASP A 172 16.20 -8.03 2.67
C ASP A 172 15.39 -7.60 3.92
N ILE A 173 14.27 -6.92 3.68
CA ILE A 173 13.33 -6.46 4.72
C ILE A 173 11.92 -6.96 4.44
N ILE A 174 11.06 -6.91 5.45
CA ILE A 174 9.62 -7.18 5.29
C ILE A 174 8.89 -6.02 4.60
N GLU A 175 7.90 -6.32 3.75
CA GLU A 175 7.14 -5.33 2.96
C GLU A 175 6.53 -4.21 3.80
N ARG A 176 6.06 -4.51 5.03
CA ARG A 176 5.50 -3.50 5.95
C ARG A 176 6.49 -2.40 6.38
N ARG A 177 7.79 -2.57 6.12
CA ARG A 177 8.81 -1.52 6.33
C ARG A 177 8.95 -0.58 5.14
N VAL A 178 8.30 -0.89 4.03
CA VAL A 178 8.21 -0.05 2.83
C VAL A 178 6.86 0.65 2.86
N ARG A 179 6.87 1.97 3.13
CA ARG A 179 5.63 2.75 3.26
C ARG A 179 5.37 3.53 1.97
N PRO A 180 4.22 3.39 1.30
CA PRO A 180 3.83 4.36 0.27
C PRO A 180 3.60 5.72 0.95
N VAL A 181 4.18 6.78 0.38
CA VAL A 181 4.04 8.16 0.85
C VAL A 181 3.45 9.08 -0.20
N GLU A 182 3.43 8.66 -1.46
CA GLU A 182 2.77 9.37 -2.56
C GLU A 182 2.29 8.36 -3.61
N ILE A 183 1.08 8.57 -4.14
CA ILE A 183 0.52 7.81 -5.27
C ILE A 183 -0.21 8.81 -6.18
N THR A 184 0.50 9.35 -7.18
CA THR A 184 -0.01 10.40 -8.05
C THR A 184 -0.34 9.83 -9.43
N PRO A 185 -1.57 9.99 -9.94
CA PRO A 185 -1.91 9.52 -11.28
C PRO A 185 -1.25 10.43 -12.32
N TYR A 186 -0.70 9.82 -13.37
CA TYR A 186 -0.09 10.52 -14.49
C TYR A 186 -0.48 9.86 -15.81
N THR A 187 -0.60 10.69 -16.84
CA THR A 187 -0.70 10.26 -18.22
C THR A 187 0.64 10.52 -18.91
N TRP A 188 1.38 9.47 -19.19
CA TRP A 188 2.70 9.50 -19.82
C TRP A 188 2.59 9.67 -21.33
N SER A 189 3.58 10.34 -21.93
CA SER A 189 3.59 10.63 -23.39
C SER A 189 4.34 9.61 -24.25
N ASP A 190 5.04 8.65 -23.62
CA ASP A 190 5.72 7.56 -24.30
C ASP A 190 6.02 6.38 -23.36
N THR A 191 6.54 5.29 -23.94
CA THR A 191 6.87 4.05 -23.23
C THR A 191 8.05 4.15 -22.25
N SER A 192 8.73 5.30 -22.15
CA SER A 192 9.70 5.53 -21.06
C SER A 192 9.02 5.72 -19.72
N LEU A 193 7.73 6.07 -19.73
CA LEU A 193 6.96 6.44 -18.54
C LEU A 193 7.65 7.59 -17.78
N GLY A 194 8.29 8.53 -18.47
CA GLY A 194 9.03 9.62 -17.82
C GLY A 194 10.39 9.22 -17.24
N CYS A 195 10.89 8.01 -17.52
CA CYS A 195 12.18 7.50 -17.02
C CYS A 195 13.09 7.05 -18.19
N PRO A 196 13.51 7.97 -19.07
CA PRO A 196 14.28 7.62 -20.25
C PRO A 196 15.72 7.20 -19.91
N ALA A 197 16.14 6.06 -20.43
CA ALA A 197 17.51 5.61 -20.41
C ALA A 197 18.33 6.34 -21.49
N PRO A 198 19.63 6.61 -21.25
CA PRO A 198 20.50 7.25 -22.24
C PRO A 198 20.56 6.47 -23.55
N ARG A 199 20.47 7.18 -24.67
CA ARG A 199 20.59 6.64 -26.05
C ARG A 199 19.52 5.60 -26.44
N GLN A 200 18.41 5.53 -25.69
CA GLN A 200 17.26 4.71 -26.03
C GLN A 200 16.21 5.55 -26.77
N THR A 201 15.50 4.94 -27.72
CA THR A 201 14.30 5.52 -28.34
C THR A 201 13.05 4.89 -27.72
N TYR A 202 12.01 5.71 -27.54
CA TYR A 202 10.74 5.32 -26.93
C TYR A 202 9.58 5.56 -27.88
N VAL A 203 8.58 4.68 -27.81
CA VAL A 203 7.39 4.77 -28.65
C VAL A 203 6.48 5.83 -28.05
N LYS A 204 6.11 6.83 -28.87
CA LYS A 204 5.17 7.89 -28.50
C LYS A 204 3.76 7.34 -28.45
N GLN A 205 3.15 7.38 -27.28
CA GLN A 205 1.78 6.97 -27.03
C GLN A 205 1.34 7.51 -25.66
N THR A 206 0.04 7.77 -25.51
CA THR A 206 -0.58 8.16 -24.24
C THR A 206 -0.78 6.92 -23.37
N ILE A 207 -0.21 6.92 -22.15
CA ILE A 207 -0.26 5.77 -21.23
C ILE A 207 -0.65 6.26 -19.85
N ASP A 208 -1.75 5.78 -19.30
CA ASP A 208 -2.12 6.05 -17.92
C ASP A 208 -1.33 5.17 -16.95
N GLY A 209 -1.03 5.73 -15.79
CA GLY A 209 -0.43 5.00 -14.68
C GLY A 209 -0.15 5.93 -13.51
N PHE A 210 0.83 5.58 -12.69
CA PHE A 210 1.13 6.30 -11.45
C PHE A 210 2.59 6.66 -11.34
N ARG A 211 2.84 7.76 -10.66
CA ARG A 211 4.07 8.04 -9.94
C ARG A 211 3.87 7.58 -8.50
N LEU A 212 4.63 6.58 -8.10
CA LEU A 212 4.65 6.05 -6.73
C LEU A 212 5.91 6.55 -6.03
N VAL A 213 5.77 7.08 -4.82
CA VAL A 213 6.93 7.32 -3.92
C VAL A 213 6.76 6.46 -2.68
N LEU A 214 7.77 5.63 -2.43
CA LEU A 214 7.81 4.73 -1.28
C LEU A 214 9.00 5.08 -0.40
N GLN A 215 8.80 5.00 0.91
CA GLN A 215 9.80 5.28 1.92
C GLN A 215 10.31 3.99 2.56
N VAL A 216 11.64 3.86 2.65
CA VAL A 216 12.32 2.82 3.42
C VAL A 216 13.26 3.51 4.41
N GLY A 217 12.91 3.46 5.70
CA GLY A 217 13.59 4.28 6.71
C GLY A 217 13.40 5.78 6.40
N GLU A 218 14.50 6.48 6.15
CA GLU A 218 14.51 7.92 5.78
C GLU A 218 14.67 8.16 4.28
N VAL A 219 14.79 7.09 3.47
CA VAL A 219 15.09 7.20 2.04
C VAL A 219 13.81 7.02 1.22
N LEU A 220 13.64 7.88 0.22
CA LEU A 220 12.54 7.83 -0.73
C LEU A 220 12.97 7.17 -2.05
N TYR A 221 12.10 6.33 -2.58
CA TYR A 221 12.26 5.62 -3.84
C TYR A 221 11.04 5.89 -4.72
N ALA A 222 11.28 6.41 -5.91
CA ALA A 222 10.22 6.65 -6.88
C ALA A 222 10.15 5.53 -7.94
N PHE A 223 8.92 5.20 -8.32
CA PHE A 223 8.59 4.30 -9.41
C PHE A 223 7.54 4.95 -10.29
N HIS A 224 7.69 4.85 -11.60
CA HIS A 224 6.64 5.18 -12.55
C HIS A 224 6.03 3.91 -13.09
N THR A 225 4.73 3.93 -13.35
CA THR A 225 3.97 2.75 -13.74
C THR A 225 3.15 3.02 -14.98
N ASP A 226 2.87 1.94 -15.71
CA ASP A 226 1.67 1.82 -16.53
C ASP A 226 0.67 0.94 -15.76
N SER A 227 -0.26 0.29 -16.46
CA SER A 227 -1.25 -0.62 -15.85
C SER A 227 -0.69 -1.99 -15.47
N GLU A 228 0.53 -2.35 -15.85
CA GLU A 228 1.05 -3.72 -15.70
C GLU A 228 2.38 -3.79 -14.94
N ARG A 229 3.24 -2.77 -15.08
CA ARG A 229 4.60 -2.80 -14.55
C ARG A 229 4.97 -1.53 -13.80
N ILE A 230 6.01 -1.69 -12.97
CA ILE A 230 6.70 -0.59 -12.31
C ILE A 230 8.12 -0.41 -12.89
N VAL A 231 8.53 0.84 -13.05
CA VAL A 231 9.86 1.26 -13.51
C VAL A 231 10.50 2.11 -12.41
N PRO A 232 11.64 1.69 -11.82
CA PRO A 232 12.37 2.56 -10.91
C PRO A 232 12.79 3.84 -11.62
N CYS A 233 12.46 4.98 -11.01
CA CYS A 233 12.77 6.29 -11.52
C CYS A 233 13.43 7.08 -10.41
N PRO A 234 14.76 7.19 -10.36
CA PRO A 234 15.43 7.92 -9.28
C PRO A 234 14.93 9.36 -9.20
N LEU A 235 14.63 9.81 -7.99
CA LEU A 235 14.18 11.18 -7.73
C LEU A 235 15.16 12.18 -8.34
N GLY A 236 14.63 13.18 -9.05
CA GLY A 236 15.43 14.19 -9.77
C GLY A 236 15.93 13.76 -11.16
N GLN A 237 15.67 12.53 -11.58
CA GLN A 237 15.89 12.05 -12.97
C GLN A 237 14.58 11.84 -13.72
N GLU A 238 13.47 12.23 -13.11
CA GLU A 238 12.11 12.05 -13.61
C GLU A 238 11.77 13.13 -14.65
N VAL A 239 11.08 12.73 -15.72
CA VAL A 239 10.43 13.63 -16.67
C VAL A 239 8.93 13.53 -16.43
N LEU A 240 8.41 14.38 -15.55
CA LEU A 240 6.98 14.42 -15.22
C LEU A 240 6.21 15.19 -16.31
N PRO A 241 5.03 14.69 -16.73
CA PRO A 241 4.10 15.48 -17.52
C PRO A 241 3.82 16.82 -16.82
N THR A 242 3.91 17.92 -17.57
CA THR A 242 3.51 19.22 -17.06
C THR A 242 2.02 19.15 -16.74
N THR A 243 1.64 19.21 -15.46
CA THR A 243 0.26 19.52 -15.09
C THR A 243 -0.05 20.84 -15.79
N ILE A 244 -1.01 20.87 -16.72
CA ILE A 244 -1.51 22.13 -17.24
C ILE A 244 -2.10 22.84 -16.02
N GLN A 245 -1.33 23.73 -15.41
CA GLN A 245 -1.90 24.78 -14.60
C GLN A 245 -2.75 25.55 -15.60
N VAL A 246 -4.07 25.41 -15.49
CA VAL A 246 -4.99 26.34 -16.13
C VAL A 246 -4.61 27.70 -15.55
N GLU A 247 -3.80 28.43 -16.29
CA GLU A 247 -3.44 29.80 -16.02
C GLU A 247 -4.77 30.54 -15.89
N ALA A 248 -5.12 30.94 -14.67
CA ALA A 248 -6.27 31.79 -14.43
C ALA A 248 -6.03 33.05 -15.24
N THR A 249 -6.67 33.15 -16.39
CA THR A 249 -6.71 34.38 -17.16
C THR A 249 -7.26 35.46 -16.23
N PRO A 250 -6.52 36.55 -15.99
CA PRO A 250 -7.08 37.69 -15.27
C PRO A 250 -8.33 38.14 -16.02
N ILE A 251 -9.47 38.14 -15.33
CA ILE A 251 -10.65 38.86 -15.77
C ILE A 251 -10.35 40.36 -15.64
N ASP A 252 -9.69 40.92 -16.65
CA ASP A 252 -9.69 42.36 -16.89
C ASP A 252 -11.01 42.71 -17.59
N GLY A 253 -11.88 43.46 -16.89
CA GLY A 253 -13.12 44.03 -17.43
C GLY A 253 -14.17 44.35 -16.40
#